data_AF-A0A059CX71-F1
#
_entry.id   AF-A0A059CX71-F1
#
_cell.length_a   1.000
_cell.length_b   1.000
_cell.length_c   1.000
_cell.angle_alpha   90.00
_cell.angle_beta   90.00
_cell.angle_gamma   90.00
#
_symmetry.space_group_name_H-M   'P 1'
#
loop_
_entity.id
_entity.type
_entity.pdbx_description
1 polymer ?
#
loop_
_entity_poly.entity_id
_entity_poly.type
_entity_poly.pdbx_seq_one_letter_code
_entity_poly.pdbx_strand_id
1 'polypeptide(L)'
;VPCVAVVENMCHFDADGKRYYPFGRGSGSQVVQQFGIPHLFDLPIRPTLSASGDSGMPDVVADPLGEVAKTFQDLGVCIVQQCAKIRQQVSTAVTYDKVIKAIKVKVPDSDEEFFLHPATVRRNDRSAQSVDEWTGEQKLQYSDVPEDIEPEEIRPMGNYAVSIVWPDGFSQIAPYDQLQTIERLVGVPA
;
A
#
# COMPACT_ATOMS: atom_id res chain seq x y z
N VAL A 1 -11.21 1.49 4.56
CA VAL A 1 -11.12 2.83 3.92
C VAL A 1 -10.03 2.75 2.87
N PRO A 2 -10.26 3.12 1.59
CA PRO A 2 -9.22 3.06 0.57
C PRO A 2 -8.10 4.07 0.88
N CYS A 3 -6.85 3.63 0.83
CA CYS A 3 -5.67 4.47 0.96
C CYS A 3 -5.16 4.82 -0.43
N VAL A 4 -4.98 6.11 -0.69
CA VAL A 4 -4.67 6.63 -2.03
C VAL A 4 -3.22 7.09 -2.14
N ALA A 5 -2.69 7.69 -1.09
CA ALA A 5 -1.34 8.20 -1.03
C ALA A 5 -0.85 8.20 0.43
N VAL A 6 0.46 8.17 0.60
CA VAL A 6 1.16 8.37 1.87
C VAL A 6 1.81 9.75 1.83
N VAL A 7 1.70 10.49 2.92
CA VAL A 7 2.40 11.77 3.10
C VAL A 7 3.39 11.62 4.23
N GLU A 8 4.68 11.73 3.93
CA GLU A 8 5.74 11.74 4.94
C GLU A 8 5.99 13.19 5.38
N ASN A 9 5.34 13.55 6.48
CA ASN A 9 5.48 14.87 7.07
C ASN A 9 6.84 15.03 7.78
N MET A 10 7.41 16.23 7.73
CA MET A 10 8.67 16.56 8.41
C MET A 10 9.86 15.68 8.02
N CYS A 11 9.89 15.20 6.77
CA CYS A 11 10.87 14.21 6.32
C CYS A 11 12.31 14.76 6.20
N HIS A 12 12.45 16.06 5.91
CA HIS A 12 13.76 16.70 5.76
C HIS A 12 13.71 18.20 6.02
N PHE A 13 14.89 18.82 6.15
CA PHE A 13 15.06 20.27 6.06
C PHE A 13 16.38 20.60 5.36
N ASP A 14 16.45 21.79 4.77
CA ASP A 14 17.66 22.29 4.12
C ASP A 14 18.29 23.39 4.98
N ALA A 15 19.59 23.25 5.27
CA ALA A 15 20.40 24.24 6.01
C ALA A 15 21.84 24.22 5.49
N ASP A 16 22.49 25.38 5.44
CA ASP A 16 23.90 25.52 5.00
C ASP A 16 24.22 24.84 3.65
N GLY A 17 23.25 24.88 2.71
CA GLY A 17 23.37 24.26 1.39
C GLY A 17 23.29 22.74 1.39
N LYS A 18 22.89 22.11 2.50
CA LYS A 18 22.76 20.66 2.65
C LYS A 18 21.37 20.26 3.15
N ARG A 19 20.90 19.10 2.67
CA ARG A 19 19.67 18.46 3.13
C ARG A 19 19.91 17.51 4.29
N TYR A 20 19.14 17.66 5.36
CA TYR A 20 19.19 16.86 6.58
C TYR A 20 17.89 16.08 6.77
N TYR A 21 18.00 14.88 7.34
CA TYR A 21 16.92 13.94 7.54
C TYR A 21 16.88 13.58 9.03
N PRO A 22 16.20 14.38 9.87
CA PRO A 22 16.29 14.25 11.33
C PRO A 22 15.75 12.92 11.85
N PHE A 23 14.86 12.28 11.10
CA PHE A 23 14.24 11.00 11.46
C PHE A 23 14.73 9.82 10.59
N GLY A 24 15.83 10.00 9.86
CA GLY A 24 16.32 9.01 8.92
C GLY A 24 15.59 9.06 7.57
N ARG A 25 15.75 8.00 6.78
CA ARG A 25 15.19 7.90 5.41
C ARG A 25 14.50 6.56 5.22
N GLY A 26 13.48 6.55 4.36
CA GLY A 26 12.90 5.31 3.83
C GLY A 26 11.67 4.80 4.58
N SER A 27 11.27 5.42 5.69
CA SER A 27 10.02 5.11 6.41
C SER A 27 8.79 5.24 5.50
N GLY A 28 8.65 6.35 4.75
CA GLY A 28 7.56 6.50 3.79
C GLY A 28 7.58 5.44 2.69
N SER A 29 8.77 5.10 2.18
CA SER A 29 8.94 4.06 1.16
C SER A 29 8.59 2.66 1.68
N GLN A 30 8.93 2.36 2.95
CA GLN A 30 8.56 1.10 3.60
C GLN A 30 7.04 0.98 3.73
N VAL A 31 6.35 2.04 4.17
CA VAL A 31 4.88 2.07 4.24
C VAL A 31 4.28 1.87 2.85
N VAL A 32 4.80 2.56 1.83
CA VAL A 32 4.35 2.37 0.44
C VAL A 32 4.49 0.93 -0.01
N GLN A 33 5.66 0.30 0.22
CA GLN A 33 5.90 -1.09 -0.18
C GLN A 33 5.04 -2.08 0.60
N GLN A 34 4.90 -1.87 1.90
CA GLN A 34 4.16 -2.75 2.80
C GLN A 34 2.66 -2.76 2.47
N PHE A 35 2.11 -1.59 2.18
CA PHE A 35 0.69 -1.45 1.90
C PHE A 35 0.38 -1.40 0.40
N GLY A 36 1.39 -1.45 -0.49
CA GLY A 36 1.18 -1.36 -1.93
C GLY A 36 0.60 -0.01 -2.39
N ILE A 37 0.82 1.07 -1.63
CA ILE A 37 0.26 2.39 -1.93
C ILE A 37 1.20 3.08 -2.94
N PRO A 38 0.78 3.38 -4.16
CA PRO A 38 1.71 3.76 -5.23
C PRO A 38 2.30 5.17 -5.10
N HIS A 39 1.76 6.02 -4.22
CA HIS A 39 2.10 7.44 -4.17
C HIS A 39 2.64 7.84 -2.80
N LEU A 40 3.85 8.40 -2.78
CA LEU A 40 4.50 8.99 -1.62
C LEU A 40 4.76 10.48 -1.88
N PHE A 41 4.38 11.32 -0.92
CA PHE A 41 4.65 12.76 -0.96
C PHE A 41 5.44 13.18 0.26
N ASP A 42 6.56 13.86 0.00
CA ASP A 42 7.48 14.32 1.03
C ASP A 42 7.17 15.78 1.40
N LEU A 43 6.88 16.04 2.67
CA LEU A 43 6.73 17.40 3.18
C LEU A 43 7.92 17.80 4.06
N PRO A 44 8.60 18.92 3.75
CA PRO A 44 9.76 19.37 4.52
C PRO A 44 9.36 20.03 5.84
N ILE A 45 10.31 20.08 6.77
CA ILE A 45 10.25 20.97 7.94
C ILE A 45 10.61 22.37 7.45
N ARG A 46 9.61 23.23 7.32
CA ARG A 46 9.79 24.66 7.01
C ARG A 46 9.12 25.52 8.08
N PRO A 47 9.80 26.55 8.61
CA PRO A 47 9.19 27.48 9.56
C PRO A 47 7.92 28.13 9.02
N THR A 48 7.91 28.50 7.73
CA THR A 48 6.74 29.11 7.08
C THR A 48 5.55 28.16 7.03
N LEU A 49 5.78 26.88 6.71
CA LEU A 49 4.74 25.87 6.65
C LEU A 49 4.09 25.67 8.03
N SER A 50 4.89 25.55 9.09
CA SER A 50 4.36 25.43 10.45
C SER A 50 3.58 26.68 10.87
N ALA A 51 4.13 27.88 10.65
CA ALA A 51 3.50 29.13 11.03
C ALA A 51 2.22 29.42 10.24
N SER A 52 2.15 28.95 8.99
CA SER A 52 0.98 29.11 8.12
C SER A 52 -0.28 28.46 8.72
N GLY A 53 -0.11 27.30 9.38
CA GLY A 53 -1.18 26.60 10.08
C GLY A 53 -1.79 27.41 11.23
N ASP A 54 -0.96 28.08 12.02
CA ASP A 54 -1.41 28.89 13.16
C ASP A 54 -2.03 30.23 12.73
N SER A 55 -1.55 30.79 11.62
CA SER A 55 -1.99 32.10 11.12
C SER A 55 -3.35 32.09 10.42
N GLY A 56 -3.87 30.91 10.05
CA GLY A 56 -5.07 30.76 9.23
C GLY A 56 -4.88 31.07 7.74
N MET A 57 -3.66 31.39 7.31
CA MET A 57 -3.28 31.56 5.90
C MET A 57 -2.38 30.39 5.49
N PRO A 58 -2.90 29.38 4.75
CA PRO A 58 -2.10 28.24 4.32
C PRO A 58 -0.90 28.62 3.45
N ASP A 59 0.20 27.88 3.56
CA ASP A 59 1.44 28.11 2.78
C ASP A 59 1.17 28.12 1.27
N VAL A 60 0.22 27.31 0.78
CA VAL A 60 -0.21 27.28 -0.64
C VAL A 60 -0.84 28.59 -1.15
N VAL A 61 -1.35 29.42 -0.24
CA VAL A 61 -1.89 30.76 -0.56
C VAL A 61 -0.82 31.83 -0.39
N ALA A 62 0.01 31.71 0.65
CA ALA A 62 1.07 32.67 0.96
C ALA A 62 2.23 32.61 -0.05
N ASP A 63 2.61 31.42 -0.52
CA ASP A 63 3.67 31.16 -1.48
C ASP A 63 3.22 30.12 -2.54
N PRO A 64 2.35 30.51 -3.49
CA PRO A 64 1.72 29.57 -4.44
C PRO A 64 2.70 28.94 -5.44
N LEU A 65 3.92 29.49 -5.57
CA LEU A 65 4.99 28.98 -6.45
C LEU A 65 6.08 28.23 -5.67
N GLY A 66 5.97 28.17 -4.34
CA GLY A 66 6.92 27.47 -3.48
C GLY A 66 6.88 25.95 -3.64
N GLU A 67 7.96 25.29 -3.20
CA GLU A 67 8.09 23.83 -3.24
C GLU A 67 6.93 23.12 -2.53
N VAL A 68 6.53 23.63 -1.36
CA VAL A 68 5.40 23.07 -0.59
C VAL A 68 4.09 23.21 -1.37
N ALA A 69 3.81 24.38 -1.94
CA ALA A 69 2.61 24.59 -2.74
C ALA A 69 2.55 23.66 -3.94
N LYS A 70 3.69 23.40 -4.59
CA LYS A 70 3.79 22.41 -5.66
C LYS A 70 3.48 21.00 -5.18
N THR A 71 4.06 20.54 -4.06
CA THR A 71 3.77 19.21 -3.50
C THR A 71 2.28 19.04 -3.16
N PHE A 72 1.63 20.07 -2.60
CA PHE A 72 0.19 20.04 -2.33
C PHE A 72 -0.65 19.99 -3.61
N GLN A 73 -0.25 20.70 -4.67
CA GLN A 73 -0.91 20.64 -5.98
C GLN A 73 -0.79 19.24 -6.59
N ASP A 74 0.40 18.66 -6.58
CA ASP A 74 0.67 17.31 -7.10
C ASP A 74 -0.13 16.26 -6.31
N LEU A 75 -0.19 16.39 -4.97
CA LEU A 75 -1.03 15.57 -4.11
C LEU A 75 -2.52 15.70 -4.48
N GLY A 76 -3.01 16.93 -4.70
CA GLY A 76 -4.38 17.19 -5.11
C GLY A 76 -4.74 16.54 -6.46
N VAL A 77 -3.86 16.66 -7.46
CA VAL A 77 -4.01 16.00 -8.76
C VAL A 77 -4.06 14.49 -8.60
N CYS A 78 -3.15 13.92 -7.81
CA CYS A 78 -3.13 12.49 -7.50
C CYS A 78 -4.44 12.03 -6.88
N ILE A 79 -4.95 12.73 -5.85
CA ILE A 79 -6.21 12.38 -5.18
C ILE A 79 -7.38 12.38 -6.17
N VAL A 80 -7.48 13.40 -7.03
CA VAL A 80 -8.56 13.49 -8.03
C VAL A 80 -8.51 12.30 -9.00
N GLN A 81 -7.33 11.99 -9.53
CA GLN A 81 -7.14 10.86 -10.44
C GLN A 81 -7.49 9.53 -9.78
N GLN A 82 -7.04 9.30 -8.56
CA GLN A 82 -7.29 8.04 -7.85
C GLN A 82 -8.75 7.89 -7.43
N CYS A 83 -9.41 8.98 -7.01
CA CYS A 83 -10.86 8.97 -6.76
C CYS A 83 -11.65 8.61 -8.03
N ALA A 84 -11.23 9.11 -9.20
CA ALA A 84 -11.86 8.78 -10.47
C ALA A 84 -11.68 7.28 -10.82
N LYS A 85 -10.47 6.74 -10.63
CA LYS A 85 -10.18 5.31 -10.83
C LYS A 85 -11.03 4.42 -9.91
N ILE A 86 -11.08 4.74 -8.62
CA ILE A 86 -11.89 4.00 -7.63
C ILE A 86 -13.38 3.99 -8.01
N ARG A 87 -13.90 5.07 -8.59
CA ARG A 87 -15.31 5.14 -9.04
C ARG A 87 -15.58 4.36 -10.32
N GLN A 88 -14.60 4.25 -11.23
CA GLN A 88 -14.74 3.56 -12.51
C GLN A 88 -14.43 2.07 -12.44
N GLN A 89 -13.64 1.62 -11.47
CA GLN A 89 -13.28 0.21 -11.33
C GLN A 89 -14.43 -0.60 -10.74
N VAL A 90 -15.06 -1.38 -11.63
CA VAL A 90 -16.19 -2.29 -11.36
C VAL A 90 -15.75 -3.77 -11.38
N SER A 91 -14.45 -4.11 -11.47
CA SER A 91 -14.06 -5.52 -11.67
C SER A 91 -12.67 -5.93 -11.15
N THR A 92 -12.27 -5.51 -9.96
CA THR A 92 -11.25 -6.30 -9.24
C THR A 92 -11.93 -7.44 -8.50
N ALA A 93 -11.77 -8.64 -9.04
CA ALA A 93 -12.32 -9.87 -8.47
C ALA A 93 -11.16 -10.75 -8.02
N VAL A 94 -10.66 -10.49 -6.81
CA VAL A 94 -9.91 -11.53 -6.10
C VAL A 94 -10.93 -12.34 -5.32
N THR A 95 -11.07 -13.60 -5.70
CA THR A 95 -12.04 -14.51 -5.09
C THR A 95 -11.39 -15.84 -4.77
N TYR A 96 -11.93 -16.55 -3.80
CA TYR A 96 -11.52 -17.91 -3.50
C TYR A 96 -12.45 -18.90 -4.18
N ASP A 97 -11.89 -19.76 -5.04
CA ASP A 97 -12.60 -20.86 -5.67
C ASP A 97 -12.44 -22.13 -4.84
N LYS A 98 -13.55 -22.58 -4.24
CA LYS A 98 -13.59 -23.77 -3.36
C LYS A 98 -13.44 -25.09 -4.12
N VAL A 99 -13.71 -25.13 -5.42
CA VAL A 99 -13.68 -26.37 -6.21
C VAL A 99 -12.24 -26.75 -6.51
N ILE A 100 -11.46 -25.78 -6.98
CA ILE A 100 -10.04 -25.96 -7.32
C ILE A 100 -9.10 -25.57 -6.16
N LYS A 101 -9.66 -25.12 -5.03
CA LYS A 101 -8.94 -24.66 -3.83
C LYS A 101 -7.85 -23.61 -4.15
N ALA A 102 -8.21 -22.61 -4.94
CA ALA A 102 -7.28 -21.58 -5.39
C ALA A 102 -7.85 -20.16 -5.23
N ILE A 103 -6.97 -19.20 -5.00
CA ILE A 103 -7.30 -17.78 -5.07
C ILE A 103 -7.22 -17.35 -6.53
N LYS A 104 -8.37 -17.05 -7.13
CA LYS A 104 -8.47 -16.45 -8.46
C LYS A 104 -8.19 -14.96 -8.33
N VAL A 105 -7.20 -14.47 -9.08
CA VAL A 105 -6.78 -13.07 -9.06
C VAL A 105 -7.05 -12.45 -10.42
N LYS A 106 -7.84 -11.37 -10.42
CA LYS A 106 -7.94 -10.41 -11.51
C LYS A 106 -7.55 -9.03 -10.99
N VAL A 107 -6.35 -8.58 -11.35
CA VAL A 107 -5.85 -7.27 -10.94
C VAL A 107 -6.56 -6.16 -11.71
N PRO A 108 -6.69 -4.95 -11.13
CA PRO A 108 -7.27 -3.83 -11.84
C PRO A 108 -6.47 -3.52 -13.11
N ASP A 109 -7.17 -3.08 -14.16
CA ASP A 109 -6.59 -2.67 -15.45
C ASP A 109 -5.83 -3.77 -16.21
N SER A 110 -6.00 -5.05 -15.82
CA SER A 110 -5.51 -6.23 -16.57
C SER A 110 -6.68 -7.12 -17.01
N ASP A 111 -6.57 -7.64 -18.23
CA ASP A 111 -7.45 -8.70 -18.74
C ASP A 111 -6.96 -10.11 -18.35
N GLU A 112 -5.76 -10.21 -17.77
CA GLU A 112 -5.20 -11.48 -17.33
C GLU A 112 -5.80 -11.93 -15.99
N GLU A 113 -6.31 -13.16 -15.97
CA GLU A 113 -6.71 -13.86 -14.76
C GLU A 113 -5.70 -14.97 -14.47
N PHE A 114 -5.33 -15.13 -13.21
CA PHE A 114 -4.43 -16.18 -12.77
C PHE A 114 -4.84 -16.74 -11.41
N PHE A 115 -4.29 -17.91 -11.07
CA PHE A 115 -4.61 -18.63 -9.84
C PHE A 115 -3.39 -18.72 -8.95
N LEU A 116 -3.59 -18.52 -7.65
CA LEU A 116 -2.56 -18.66 -6.62
C LEU A 116 -2.99 -19.70 -5.60
N HIS A 117 -2.02 -20.48 -5.10
CA HIS A 117 -2.26 -21.38 -3.99
C HIS A 117 -2.45 -20.58 -2.69
N PRO A 118 -3.49 -20.85 -1.87
CA PRO A 118 -3.73 -20.09 -0.64
C PRO A 118 -2.54 -20.08 0.33
N ALA A 119 -1.91 -21.24 0.56
CA ALA A 119 -0.75 -21.33 1.45
C ALA A 119 0.44 -20.49 0.94
N THR A 120 0.63 -20.41 -0.39
CA THR A 120 1.68 -19.58 -0.99
C THR A 120 1.39 -18.10 -0.80
N VAL A 121 0.13 -17.66 -0.94
CA VAL A 121 -0.27 -16.27 -0.66
C VAL A 121 -0.05 -15.94 0.81
N ARG A 122 -0.47 -16.82 1.72
CA ARG A 122 -0.33 -16.63 3.17
C ARG A 122 1.12 -16.53 3.62
N ARG A 123 2.01 -17.40 3.10
CA ARG A 123 3.46 -17.38 3.40
C ARG A 123 4.16 -16.12 2.88
N ASN A 124 3.60 -15.47 1.87
CA ASN A 124 4.10 -14.21 1.35
C ASN A 124 3.54 -12.99 2.10
N ASP A 125 2.91 -13.14 3.27
CA ASP A 125 2.41 -12.00 4.04
C ASP A 125 3.54 -11.03 4.44
N ARG A 126 3.36 -9.75 4.08
CA ARG A 126 4.26 -8.62 4.40
C ARG A 126 3.61 -7.58 5.31
N SER A 127 2.41 -7.85 5.81
CA SER A 127 1.67 -6.92 6.68
C SER A 127 2.38 -6.70 8.02
N ALA A 128 2.12 -5.56 8.66
CA ALA A 128 2.84 -5.11 9.85
C ALA A 128 2.73 -6.07 11.05
N GLN A 129 1.68 -6.88 11.11
CA GLN A 129 1.53 -7.87 12.19
C GLN A 129 2.45 -9.09 12.03
N SER A 130 3.00 -9.28 10.84
CA SER A 130 3.85 -10.42 10.48
C SER A 130 5.34 -10.09 10.50
N VAL A 131 5.71 -8.86 10.90
CA VAL A 131 7.10 -8.40 11.05
C VAL A 131 7.28 -7.81 12.45
N ASP A 132 8.40 -8.13 13.11
CA ASP A 132 8.77 -7.48 14.37
C ASP A 132 9.26 -6.05 14.10
N GLU A 133 8.61 -5.05 14.71
CA GLU A 133 8.92 -3.63 14.46
C GLU A 133 10.30 -3.21 14.99
N TRP A 134 10.90 -3.99 15.89
CA TRP A 134 12.19 -3.68 16.51
C TRP A 134 13.37 -4.43 15.86
N THR A 135 13.12 -5.62 15.32
CA THR A 135 14.16 -6.44 14.66
C THR A 135 14.03 -6.52 13.14
N GLY A 136 12.85 -6.21 12.59
CA GLY A 136 12.55 -6.35 11.16
C GLY A 136 12.39 -7.82 10.71
N GLU A 137 12.44 -8.79 11.63
CA GLU A 137 12.31 -10.21 11.29
C GLU A 137 10.83 -10.59 11.10
N GLN A 138 10.57 -11.48 10.14
CA GLN A 138 9.22 -12.04 9.96
C GLN A 138 8.85 -12.91 11.16
N LYS A 139 7.72 -12.59 11.80
CA LYS A 139 7.14 -13.38 12.88
C LYS A 139 6.58 -14.72 12.40
N LEU A 140 6.19 -14.81 11.12
CA LEU A 140 5.81 -16.08 10.51
C LEU A 140 7.05 -16.86 10.09
N GLN A 141 7.26 -18.03 10.70
CA GLN A 141 8.12 -19.04 10.12
C GLN A 141 7.37 -19.69 8.96
N TYR A 142 8.01 -19.76 7.79
CA TYR A 142 7.43 -20.35 6.56
C TYR A 142 6.86 -21.78 6.76
N SER A 143 7.30 -22.49 7.80
CA SER A 143 6.88 -23.85 8.18
C SER A 143 5.50 -23.95 8.84
N ASP A 144 4.96 -22.85 9.36
CA ASP A 144 3.80 -22.92 10.26
C ASP A 144 2.46 -22.77 9.53
N VAL A 145 2.49 -22.47 8.23
CA VAL A 145 1.28 -22.31 7.41
C VAL A 145 0.84 -23.67 6.85
N PRO A 146 -0.35 -24.20 7.20
CA PRO A 146 -0.88 -25.44 6.64
C PRO A 146 -1.05 -25.37 5.12
N GLU A 147 -0.75 -26.45 4.40
CA GLU A 147 -0.93 -26.51 2.94
C GLU A 147 -2.41 -26.42 2.53
N ASP A 148 -3.33 -26.85 3.40
CA ASP A 148 -4.76 -26.84 3.17
C ASP A 148 -5.45 -25.59 3.74
N ILE A 149 -4.71 -24.56 4.12
CA ILE A 149 -5.28 -23.31 4.64
C ILE A 149 -6.20 -22.68 3.58
N GLU A 150 -7.41 -22.27 4.01
CA GLU A 150 -8.38 -21.62 3.14
C GLU A 150 -8.72 -20.24 3.70
N PRO A 151 -8.84 -19.19 2.86
CA PRO A 151 -9.22 -17.87 3.34
C PRO A 151 -10.69 -17.89 3.82
N GLU A 152 -10.94 -17.28 4.98
CA GLU A 152 -12.29 -17.11 5.50
C GLU A 152 -13.05 -16.02 4.73
N GLU A 153 -12.33 -14.95 4.39
CA GLU A 153 -12.90 -13.81 3.69
C GLU A 153 -11.86 -13.10 2.83
N ILE A 154 -12.26 -12.63 1.65
CA ILE A 154 -11.46 -11.75 0.79
C ILE A 154 -12.29 -10.49 0.49
N ARG A 155 -11.75 -9.32 0.85
CA ARG A 155 -12.38 -8.03 0.57
C ARG A 155 -11.45 -7.11 -0.23
N PRO A 156 -11.95 -6.44 -1.27
CA PRO A 156 -11.16 -5.44 -1.97
C PRO A 156 -10.85 -4.24 -1.06
N MET A 157 -9.62 -3.75 -1.12
CA MET A 157 -9.15 -2.55 -0.42
C MET A 157 -8.82 -1.45 -1.43
N GLY A 158 -9.86 -0.98 -2.13
CA GLY A 158 -9.68 -0.03 -3.23
C GLY A 158 -8.98 -0.66 -4.43
N ASN A 159 -8.14 0.12 -5.11
CA ASN A 159 -7.49 -0.26 -6.37
C ASN A 159 -6.06 -0.78 -6.20
N TYR A 160 -5.57 -0.92 -4.98
CA TYR A 160 -4.17 -1.24 -4.72
C TYR A 160 -3.95 -2.59 -4.02
N ALA A 161 -4.93 -3.10 -3.26
CA ALA A 161 -4.79 -4.33 -2.50
C ALA A 161 -6.13 -5.03 -2.24
N VAL A 162 -6.04 -6.24 -1.67
CA VAL A 162 -7.14 -6.93 -1.00
C VAL A 162 -6.78 -7.26 0.45
N SER A 163 -7.78 -7.31 1.31
CA SER A 163 -7.66 -7.87 2.66
C SER A 163 -8.12 -9.33 2.61
N ILE A 164 -7.32 -10.23 3.17
CA ILE A 164 -7.61 -11.66 3.27
C ILE A 164 -7.60 -12.02 4.76
N VAL A 165 -8.73 -12.54 5.25
CA VAL A 165 -8.85 -13.05 6.62
C VAL A 165 -8.57 -14.55 6.60
N TRP A 166 -7.67 -14.98 7.48
CA TRP A 166 -7.20 -16.36 7.58
C TRP A 166 -7.63 -17.01 8.90
N PRO A 167 -7.82 -18.34 8.92
CA PRO A 167 -8.29 -19.08 10.10
C PRO A 167 -7.27 -19.13 11.24
N ASP A 168 -6.02 -18.75 10.99
CA ASP A 168 -4.96 -18.59 12.00
C ASP A 168 -5.10 -17.28 12.81
N GLY A 169 -6.16 -16.51 12.55
CA GLY A 169 -6.48 -15.25 13.24
C GLY A 169 -5.81 -14.02 12.64
N PHE A 170 -5.05 -14.16 11.55
CA PHE A 170 -4.39 -13.03 10.89
C PHE A 170 -5.26 -12.42 9.78
N SER A 171 -5.14 -11.11 9.61
CA SER A 171 -5.69 -10.37 8.48
C SER A 171 -4.55 -9.83 7.62
N GLN A 172 -4.33 -10.48 6.48
CA GLN A 172 -3.28 -10.12 5.52
C GLN A 172 -3.79 -9.02 4.59
N ILE A 173 -3.02 -7.95 4.42
CA ILE A 173 -3.19 -7.02 3.30
C ILE A 173 -2.26 -7.49 2.18
N ALA A 174 -2.83 -7.85 1.04
CA ALA A 174 -2.12 -8.34 -0.14
C ALA A 174 -2.26 -7.33 -1.29
N PRO A 175 -1.24 -6.49 -1.52
CA PRO A 175 -1.15 -5.63 -2.70
C PRO A 175 -1.26 -6.39 -4.03
N TYR A 176 -1.90 -5.79 -5.04
CA TYR A 176 -2.07 -6.43 -6.34
C TYR A 176 -0.74 -6.68 -7.06
N ASP A 177 0.20 -5.74 -6.96
CA ASP A 177 1.56 -5.88 -7.50
C ASP A 177 2.30 -7.04 -6.84
N GLN A 178 2.14 -7.23 -5.52
CA GLN A 178 2.66 -8.37 -4.81
C GLN A 178 2.07 -9.67 -5.33
N LEU A 179 0.74 -9.76 -5.46
CA LEU A 179 0.06 -10.96 -5.95
C LEU A 179 0.56 -11.37 -7.36
N GLN A 180 0.90 -10.40 -8.22
CA GLN A 180 1.46 -10.68 -9.55
C GLN A 180 2.86 -11.31 -9.52
N THR A 181 3.62 -11.12 -8.43
CA THR A 181 4.97 -11.68 -8.28
C THR A 181 4.98 -13.09 -7.68
N ILE A 182 3.86 -13.56 -7.14
CA ILE A 182 3.76 -14.88 -6.51
C ILE A 182 3.72 -15.97 -7.58
N GLU A 183 4.34 -17.12 -7.26
CA GLU A 183 4.29 -18.31 -8.11
C GLU A 183 2.83 -18.73 -8.39
N ARG A 184 2.50 -18.82 -9.68
CA ARG A 184 1.15 -19.14 -10.16
C ARG A 184 0.89 -20.64 -10.07
N LEU A 185 -0.34 -21.02 -9.73
CA LEU A 185 -0.76 -22.42 -9.80
C LEU A 185 -0.87 -22.86 -11.27
N VAL A 186 -0.11 -23.88 -11.65
CA VAL A 186 -0.11 -24.44 -13.01
C VAL A 186 -1.10 -25.61 -13.09
N GLY A 187 -1.90 -25.69 -14.16
CA GLY A 187 -2.76 -26.85 -14.43
C GLY A 187 -4.20 -26.78 -13.90
N VAL A 188 -4.68 -25.60 -13.50
CA VAL A 188 -6.11 -25.37 -13.23
C VAL A 188 -6.88 -25.33 -14.56
N PRO A 189 -8.01 -26.03 -14.72
CA PRO A 189 -8.88 -25.84 -15.87
C PRO A 189 -9.35 -24.38 -15.94
N ALA A 190 -9.15 -23.74 -17.10
CA ALA A 190 -9.64 -22.39 -17.38
C ALA A 190 -11.17 -22.30 -17.40
#